data_AF-A0A6N9BMW2-F1
#
_entry.id   AF-A0A6N9BMW2-F1
#
_cell.length_a   1.000
_cell.length_b   1.000
_cell.length_c   1.000
_cell.angle_alpha   90.00
_cell.angle_beta   90.00
_cell.angle_gamma   90.00
#
_symmetry.space_group_name_H-M   'P 1'
#
loop_
_entity.id
_entity.type
_entity.pdbx_description
1 polymer ?
#
loop_
_entity_poly.entity_id
_entity_poly.type
_entity_poly.pdbx_seq_one_letter_code
_entity_poly.pdbx_strand_id
1 'polypeptide(L)'
;AYHPMLAEMVPPQQRSMVAGINKCGLEVAWIVVLFVGMPWVTLYREQQGGDVFYGLPLYFLAAGVLLVFVMGAAFFLKEKRLDPLRPRAPLTPRQYIRDFVDQPMLLKLGFVNMLRSLQRTAITGYVALYATKMLLFEEGEFGQSWGYMPFIALVFAMPVAFAMNRLNRQMAMIASFVVMIVCCVVGYVTETPGMLLVAAICFGLADILIDIAHKTLSTDFYVQGMIGQQATTMNIFYGVGRTLGLVLVGATINYVFEGDYSVIWSISGVLSVVGILVLLRVRDVRYEDRLRERAPARA
;
A
#
# COMPACT_ATOMS: atom_id res chain seq x y z
N ALA A 1 1.76 2.77 -5.86
CA ALA A 1 3.04 2.74 -6.61
C ALA A 1 3.49 4.17 -6.89
N TYR A 2 4.77 4.48 -6.66
CA TYR A 2 5.37 5.63 -7.33
C TYR A 2 5.44 5.29 -8.80
N HIS A 3 4.73 6.04 -9.64
CA HIS A 3 4.91 5.90 -11.08
C HIS A 3 6.02 6.87 -11.48
N PRO A 4 7.23 6.41 -11.83
CA PRO A 4 8.27 7.30 -12.37
C PRO A 4 7.74 8.10 -13.57
N MET A 5 6.87 7.49 -14.38
CA MET A 5 6.17 8.20 -15.46
C MET A 5 5.28 9.36 -14.98
N LEU A 6 4.68 9.31 -13.79
CA LEU A 6 3.92 10.47 -13.26
C LEU A 6 4.85 11.64 -12.95
N ALA A 7 6.08 11.36 -12.49
CA ALA A 7 7.06 12.41 -12.28
C ALA A 7 7.49 13.05 -13.61
N GLU A 8 7.53 12.29 -14.70
CA GLU A 8 7.96 12.79 -16.02
C GLU A 8 6.81 13.47 -16.79
N MET A 9 5.60 12.91 -16.74
CA MET A 9 4.45 13.38 -17.53
C MET A 9 3.66 14.51 -16.88
N VAL A 10 3.71 14.66 -15.55
CA VAL A 10 2.85 15.61 -14.82
C VAL A 10 3.68 16.72 -14.16
N PRO A 11 3.33 18.01 -14.35
CA PRO A 11 3.99 19.13 -13.68
C PRO A 11 3.99 18.98 -12.15
N PRO A 12 5.05 19.41 -11.43
CA PRO A 12 5.16 19.22 -9.98
C PRO A 12 3.94 19.66 -9.17
N GLN A 13 3.30 20.76 -9.57
CA GLN A 13 2.10 21.33 -8.92
C GLN A 13 0.87 20.40 -9.01
N GLN A 14 0.79 19.57 -10.05
CA GLN A 14 -0.37 18.70 -10.32
C GLN A 14 -0.12 17.23 -9.91
N ARG A 15 1.14 16.85 -9.63
CA ARG A 15 1.50 15.44 -9.30
C ARG A 15 0.73 14.87 -8.12
N SER A 16 0.52 15.67 -7.07
CA SER A 16 -0.24 15.24 -5.89
C SER A 16 -1.71 14.95 -6.24
N MET A 17 -2.32 15.81 -7.06
CA MET A 17 -3.70 15.64 -7.52
C MET A 17 -3.85 14.40 -8.40
N VAL A 18 -2.98 14.22 -9.41
CA VAL A 18 -3.02 13.04 -10.30
C VAL A 18 -2.75 11.74 -9.54
N ALA A 19 -1.82 11.76 -8.58
CA ALA A 19 -1.59 10.61 -7.69
C ALA A 19 -2.84 10.28 -6.84
N GLY A 20 -3.55 11.31 -6.37
CA GLY A 20 -4.84 11.18 -5.69
C GLY A 20 -5.90 10.53 -6.59
N ILE A 21 -6.08 11.03 -7.81
CA ILE A 21 -7.04 10.49 -8.80
C ILE A 21 -6.73 9.01 -9.10
N ASN A 22 -5.46 8.67 -9.34
CA ASN A 22 -5.05 7.29 -9.60
C ASN A 22 -5.38 6.38 -8.39
N LYS A 23 -5.14 6.87 -7.17
CA LYS A 23 -5.49 6.15 -5.95
C LYS A 23 -7.01 5.99 -5.81
N CYS A 24 -7.80 7.03 -6.08
CA CYS A 24 -9.27 6.95 -6.08
C CYS A 24 -9.76 5.89 -7.09
N GLY A 25 -9.21 5.86 -8.30
CA GLY A 25 -9.55 4.84 -9.31
C GLY A 25 -9.26 3.42 -8.83
N LEU A 26 -8.11 3.22 -8.16
CA LEU A 26 -7.77 1.94 -7.53
C LEU A 26 -8.79 1.54 -6.46
N GLU A 27 -9.15 2.45 -5.55
CA GLU A 27 -10.12 2.14 -4.48
C GLU A 27 -11.53 1.87 -5.04
N VAL A 28 -11.96 2.61 -6.07
CA VAL A 28 -13.23 2.34 -6.76
C VAL A 28 -13.23 0.95 -7.38
N ALA A 29 -12.13 0.52 -8.01
CA ALA A 29 -12.01 -0.83 -8.53
C ALA A 29 -12.13 -1.89 -7.42
N TRP A 30 -11.51 -1.67 -6.26
CA TRP A 30 -11.66 -2.55 -5.09
C TRP A 30 -13.10 -2.61 -4.60
N ILE A 31 -13.80 -1.47 -4.50
CA ILE A 31 -15.21 -1.43 -4.11
C ILE A 31 -16.07 -2.25 -5.07
N VAL A 32 -15.89 -2.05 -6.39
CA VAL A 32 -16.65 -2.79 -7.41
C VAL A 32 -16.39 -4.30 -7.29
N VAL A 33 -15.14 -4.72 -7.13
CA VAL A 33 -14.80 -6.14 -6.96
C VAL A 33 -15.41 -6.73 -5.70
N LEU A 34 -15.32 -6.03 -4.56
CA LEU A 34 -15.78 -6.56 -3.26
C LEU A 34 -17.30 -6.54 -3.10
N PHE A 35 -17.98 -5.48 -3.56
CA PHE A 35 -19.44 -5.34 -3.39
C PHE A 35 -20.25 -5.91 -4.55
N VAL A 36 -19.72 -5.89 -5.78
CA VAL A 36 -20.44 -6.39 -6.97
C VAL A 36 -19.85 -7.72 -7.43
N GLY A 37 -18.52 -7.79 -7.50
CA GLY A 37 -17.82 -8.99 -7.97
C GLY A 37 -18.03 -10.20 -7.07
N MET A 38 -17.83 -10.07 -5.75
CA MET A 38 -17.95 -11.20 -4.81
C MET A 38 -19.38 -11.78 -4.76
N PRO A 39 -20.46 -10.99 -4.60
CA PRO A 39 -21.81 -11.54 -4.64
C PRO A 39 -22.17 -12.18 -5.99
N TRP A 40 -21.68 -11.62 -7.10
CA TRP A 40 -21.89 -12.21 -8.43
C TRP A 40 -21.20 -13.57 -8.56
N VAL A 41 -20.00 -13.71 -7.99
CA VAL A 41 -19.27 -14.98 -7.93
C VAL A 41 -20.03 -16.02 -7.10
N THR A 42 -20.62 -15.63 -5.96
CA THR A 42 -21.47 -16.51 -5.15
C THR A 42 -22.72 -16.96 -5.91
N LEU A 43 -23.44 -16.04 -6.55
CA LEU A 43 -24.61 -16.35 -7.38
C LEU A 43 -24.26 -17.32 -8.53
N TYR A 44 -23.12 -17.10 -9.18
CA TYR A 44 -22.66 -17.96 -10.26
C TYR A 44 -22.31 -19.36 -9.77
N ARG A 45 -21.70 -19.49 -8.59
CA ARG A 45 -21.42 -20.77 -7.92
C ARG A 45 -22.70 -21.57 -7.67
N GLU A 46 -23.73 -20.91 -7.13
CA GLU A 46 -25.03 -21.51 -6.85
C GLU A 46 -25.72 -22.00 -8.14
N GLN A 47 -25.65 -21.23 -9.22
CA GLN A 47 -26.27 -21.57 -10.51
C GLN A 47 -25.56 -22.72 -11.25
N GLN A 48 -24.23 -22.81 -11.14
CA GLN A 48 -23.44 -23.84 -11.83
C GLN A 48 -23.31 -25.14 -11.01
N GLY A 49 -23.82 -25.17 -9.77
CA GLY A 49 -23.87 -26.37 -8.94
C GLY A 49 -22.50 -26.92 -8.53
N GLY A 50 -21.46 -26.08 -8.47
CA GLY A 50 -20.13 -26.55 -8.15
C GLY A 50 -19.08 -25.47 -7.87
N ASP A 51 -18.02 -25.89 -7.18
CA ASP A 51 -16.88 -25.06 -6.78
C ASP A 51 -15.82 -24.93 -7.89
N VAL A 52 -16.04 -25.61 -9.01
CA VAL A 52 -15.07 -25.68 -10.11
C VAL A 52 -15.28 -24.47 -11.02
N PHE A 53 -14.32 -23.54 -11.02
CA PHE A 53 -14.32 -22.30 -11.82
C PHE A 53 -15.33 -21.21 -11.42
N TYR A 54 -15.81 -21.16 -10.18
CA TYR A 54 -16.77 -20.15 -9.73
C TYR A 54 -16.30 -18.68 -9.91
N GLY A 55 -14.99 -18.42 -9.85
CA GLY A 55 -14.40 -17.09 -10.09
C GLY A 55 -14.18 -16.72 -11.57
N LEU A 56 -14.41 -17.64 -12.51
CA LEU A 56 -14.09 -17.46 -13.94
C LEU A 56 -14.76 -16.23 -14.59
N PRO A 57 -16.05 -15.92 -14.34
CA PRO A 57 -16.68 -14.74 -14.93
C PRO A 57 -16.01 -13.44 -14.51
N LEU A 58 -15.60 -13.33 -13.24
CA LEU A 58 -14.91 -12.16 -12.71
C LEU A 58 -13.53 -12.00 -13.35
N TYR A 59 -12.79 -13.10 -13.54
CA TYR A 59 -11.50 -13.08 -14.24
C TYR A 59 -11.63 -12.66 -15.71
N PHE A 60 -12.64 -13.16 -16.43
CA PHE A 60 -12.89 -12.75 -17.82
C PHE A 60 -13.27 -11.28 -17.92
N LEU A 61 -14.14 -10.79 -17.04
CA LEU A 61 -14.49 -9.38 -16.98
C LEU A 61 -13.26 -8.51 -16.69
N ALA A 62 -12.46 -8.88 -15.68
CA ALA A 62 -11.24 -8.17 -15.32
C ALA A 62 -10.24 -8.14 -16.50
N ALA A 63 -10.05 -9.26 -17.19
CA ALA A 63 -9.21 -9.34 -18.38
C ALA A 63 -9.74 -8.46 -19.52
N GLY A 64 -11.05 -8.47 -19.78
CA GLY A 64 -11.69 -7.63 -20.79
C GLY A 64 -11.53 -6.14 -20.50
N VAL A 65 -11.79 -5.73 -19.26
CA VAL A 65 -11.56 -4.35 -18.80
C VAL A 65 -10.09 -3.96 -18.97
N LEU A 66 -9.16 -4.82 -18.54
CA LEU A 66 -7.74 -4.56 -18.68
C LEU A 66 -7.32 -4.40 -20.15
N LEU A 67 -7.81 -5.26 -21.05
CA LEU A 67 -7.55 -5.14 -22.49
C LEU A 67 -8.08 -3.82 -23.04
N VAL A 68 -9.34 -3.47 -22.74
CA VAL A 68 -9.97 -2.23 -23.24
C VAL A 68 -9.23 -1.00 -22.76
N PHE A 69 -8.94 -0.89 -21.46
CA PHE A 69 -8.32 0.31 -20.90
C PHE A 69 -6.82 0.39 -21.19
N VAL A 70 -6.08 -0.72 -21.11
CA VAL A 70 -4.62 -0.71 -21.34
C VAL A 70 -4.31 -0.65 -22.83
N MET A 71 -4.89 -1.52 -23.65
CA MET A 71 -4.64 -1.49 -25.09
C MET A 71 -5.26 -0.25 -25.72
N GLY A 72 -6.48 0.11 -25.32
CA GLY A 72 -7.11 1.35 -25.78
C GLY A 72 -6.23 2.55 -25.50
N ALA A 73 -5.78 2.74 -24.25
CA ALA A 73 -4.86 3.83 -23.92
C ALA A 73 -3.55 3.77 -24.72
N ALA A 74 -2.97 2.58 -24.92
CA ALA A 74 -1.73 2.41 -25.68
C ALA A 74 -1.85 2.87 -27.14
N PHE A 75 -3.01 2.70 -27.79
CA PHE A 75 -3.23 3.20 -29.15
C PHE A 75 -3.34 4.73 -29.23
N PHE A 76 -3.75 5.40 -28.16
CA PHE A 76 -3.93 6.86 -28.13
C PHE A 76 -2.78 7.62 -27.45
N LEU A 77 -1.94 6.94 -26.66
CA LEU A 77 -0.78 7.53 -25.99
C LEU A 77 0.32 7.85 -27.00
N LYS A 78 0.36 9.11 -27.44
CA LYS A 78 1.49 9.66 -28.19
C LYS A 78 2.59 10.08 -27.21
N GLU A 79 3.50 9.17 -26.91
CA GLU A 79 4.63 9.44 -26.03
C GLU A 79 5.57 10.47 -26.69
N LYS A 80 5.70 11.65 -26.07
CA LYS A 80 6.74 12.60 -26.44
C LYS A 80 8.03 12.10 -25.83
N ARG A 81 9.01 11.73 -26.66
CA ARG A 81 10.37 11.50 -26.20
C ARG A 81 10.87 12.79 -25.56
N LEU A 82 11.11 12.73 -24.25
CA LEU A 82 11.81 13.81 -23.55
C LEU A 82 13.28 13.67 -23.90
N ASP A 83 13.85 14.69 -24.54
CA ASP A 83 15.29 14.75 -24.71
C ASP A 83 15.94 14.77 -23.32
N PRO A 84 16.92 13.89 -23.06
CA PRO A 84 17.56 13.84 -21.76
C PRO A 84 18.20 15.20 -21.47
N LEU A 85 17.69 15.90 -20.47
CA LEU A 85 18.15 17.24 -20.07
C LEU A 85 19.66 17.30 -19.79
N ARG A 86 20.29 16.15 -19.49
CA ARG A 86 21.75 16.01 -19.37
C ARG A 86 22.19 14.63 -19.87
N PRO A 87 23.32 14.53 -20.60
CA PRO A 87 23.94 13.25 -20.90
C PRO A 87 24.35 12.60 -19.58
N ARG A 88 23.67 11.53 -19.21
CA ARG A 88 23.95 10.78 -18.00
C ARG A 88 24.88 9.63 -18.36
N ALA A 89 25.89 9.38 -17.53
CA ALA A 89 26.69 8.17 -17.65
C ALA A 89 25.76 6.94 -17.62
N PRO A 90 26.07 5.88 -18.39
CA PRO A 90 25.25 4.67 -18.40
C PRO A 90 25.15 4.11 -16.97
N LEU A 91 23.90 3.90 -16.52
CA LEU A 91 23.63 3.36 -15.20
C LEU A 91 24.08 1.90 -15.13
N THR A 92 25.11 1.63 -14.34
CA THR A 92 25.50 0.25 -14.02
C THR A 92 24.74 -0.24 -12.78
N PRO A 93 24.41 -1.55 -12.68
CA PRO A 93 23.76 -2.10 -11.48
C PRO A 93 24.54 -1.82 -10.18
N ARG A 94 25.88 -1.78 -10.26
CA ARG A 94 26.75 -1.47 -9.13
C ARG A 94 26.59 -0.03 -8.65
N GLN A 95 26.56 0.94 -9.58
CA GLN A 95 26.28 2.34 -9.24
C GLN A 95 24.87 2.47 -8.67
N TYR A 96 23.90 1.76 -9.25
CA TYR A 96 22.52 1.79 -8.79
C TYR A 96 22.38 1.43 -7.30
N ILE A 97 23.02 0.33 -6.88
CA ILE A 97 23.01 -0.13 -5.49
C ILE A 97 23.78 0.86 -4.61
N ARG A 98 24.97 1.27 -5.05
CA ARG A 98 25.83 2.20 -4.30
C ARG A 98 25.12 3.53 -4.03
N ASP A 99 24.54 4.17 -5.05
CA ASP A 99 23.85 5.46 -4.93
C ASP A 99 22.72 5.44 -3.89
N PHE A 100 22.10 4.27 -3.71
CA PHE A 100 21.04 4.07 -2.73
C PHE A 100 21.57 3.74 -1.33
N VAL A 101 22.58 2.87 -1.22
CA VAL A 101 23.20 2.48 0.06
C VAL A 101 23.96 3.66 0.69
N ASP A 102 24.57 4.51 -0.13
CA ASP A 102 25.24 5.75 0.30
C ASP A 102 24.26 6.76 0.94
N GLN A 103 22.94 6.53 0.81
CA GLN A 103 21.89 7.34 1.42
C GLN A 103 21.21 6.57 2.57
N PRO A 104 21.78 6.58 3.78
CA PRO A 104 21.32 5.72 4.88
C PRO A 104 19.86 5.98 5.29
N MET A 105 19.35 7.19 5.06
CA MET A 105 17.94 7.50 5.31
C MET A 105 16.99 6.83 4.32
N LEU A 106 17.34 6.84 3.02
CA LEU A 106 16.57 6.15 2.00
C LEU A 106 16.59 4.64 2.23
N LEU A 107 17.72 4.09 2.68
CA LEU A 107 17.79 2.67 3.04
C LEU A 107 16.83 2.32 4.18
N LYS A 108 16.78 3.13 5.24
CA LYS A 108 15.81 2.96 6.34
C LYS A 108 14.37 3.07 5.83
N LEU A 109 14.05 4.08 5.02
CA LEU A 109 12.71 4.25 4.45
C LEU A 109 12.32 3.14 3.48
N GLY A 110 13.30 2.58 2.74
CA GLY A 110 13.13 1.40 1.91
C GLY A 110 12.82 0.17 2.74
N PHE A 111 13.56 -0.04 3.82
CA PHE A 111 13.28 -1.12 4.77
C PHE A 111 11.89 -0.97 5.43
N VAL A 112 11.50 0.23 5.85
CA VAL A 112 10.13 0.50 6.34
C VAL A 112 9.09 0.20 5.27
N ASN A 113 9.36 0.53 4.00
CA ASN A 113 8.45 0.22 2.89
C ASN A 113 8.31 -1.30 2.67
N MET A 114 9.40 -2.04 2.83
CA MET A 114 9.41 -3.50 2.77
C MET A 114 8.58 -4.09 3.91
N LEU A 115 8.80 -3.66 5.15
CA LEU A 115 8.03 -4.10 6.32
C LEU A 115 6.54 -3.81 6.16
N ARG A 116 6.20 -2.58 5.77
CA ARG A 116 4.83 -2.17 5.46
C ARG A 116 4.21 -3.08 4.40
N SER A 117 4.93 -3.34 3.31
CA SER A 117 4.43 -4.17 2.21
C SER A 117 4.21 -5.62 2.64
N LEU A 118 5.14 -6.17 3.41
CA LEU A 118 5.06 -7.51 3.98
C LEU A 118 3.84 -7.64 4.89
N GLN A 119 3.70 -6.73 5.85
CA GLN A 119 2.57 -6.65 6.77
C GLN A 119 1.23 -6.49 6.03
N ARG A 120 1.13 -5.52 5.11
CA ARG A 120 -0.06 -5.32 4.28
C ARG A 120 -0.43 -6.61 3.55
N THR A 121 0.54 -7.27 2.95
CA THR A 121 0.33 -8.48 2.16
C THR A 121 -0.03 -9.68 3.02
N ALA A 122 0.53 -9.79 4.24
CA ALA A 122 0.15 -10.80 5.22
C ALA A 122 -1.35 -10.72 5.52
N ILE A 123 -1.88 -9.50 5.75
CA ILE A 123 -3.31 -9.31 6.01
C ILE A 123 -4.11 -9.52 4.72
N THR A 124 -3.88 -8.71 3.67
CA THR A 124 -4.75 -8.74 2.47
C THR A 124 -4.66 -10.04 1.67
N GLY A 125 -3.55 -10.78 1.79
CA GLY A 125 -3.36 -12.06 1.10
C GLY A 125 -4.12 -13.21 1.76
N TYR A 126 -4.40 -13.13 3.06
CA TYR A 126 -4.89 -14.26 3.85
C TYR A 126 -6.16 -13.94 4.67
N VAL A 127 -6.60 -12.69 4.78
CA VAL A 127 -7.78 -12.30 5.58
C VAL A 127 -9.08 -12.95 5.09
N ALA A 128 -9.23 -13.19 3.78
CA ALA A 128 -10.36 -13.93 3.24
C ALA A 128 -10.37 -15.39 3.71
N LEU A 129 -9.20 -16.03 3.75
CA LEU A 129 -9.05 -17.39 4.27
C LEU A 129 -9.27 -17.42 5.79
N TYR A 130 -8.78 -16.43 6.52
CA TYR A 130 -9.09 -16.28 7.95
C TYR A 130 -10.61 -16.20 8.20
N ALA A 131 -11.32 -15.32 7.47
CA ALA A 131 -12.76 -15.15 7.64
C ALA A 131 -13.55 -16.42 7.28
N THR A 132 -13.25 -17.03 6.13
CA THR A 132 -14.02 -18.18 5.61
C THR A 132 -13.65 -19.51 6.28
N LYS A 133 -12.39 -19.72 6.65
CA LYS A 133 -11.89 -21.01 7.17
C LYS A 133 -11.81 -21.07 8.68
N MET A 134 -11.54 -19.97 9.37
CA MET A 134 -11.50 -19.96 10.84
C MET A 134 -12.77 -19.40 11.46
N LEU A 135 -13.26 -18.27 10.94
CA LEU A 135 -14.47 -17.63 11.48
C LEU A 135 -15.76 -18.19 10.87
N LEU A 136 -15.64 -19.02 9.81
CA LEU A 136 -16.75 -19.65 9.09
C LEU A 136 -17.77 -18.63 8.55
N PHE A 137 -17.32 -17.42 8.22
CA PHE A 137 -18.17 -16.42 7.59
C PHE A 137 -18.47 -16.77 6.15
N GLU A 138 -19.66 -16.39 5.69
CA GLU A 138 -20.00 -16.46 4.28
C GLU A 138 -19.15 -15.46 3.46
N GLU A 139 -18.91 -15.77 2.19
CA GLU A 139 -18.14 -14.88 1.29
C GLU A 139 -18.78 -13.49 1.16
N GLY A 140 -20.12 -13.43 1.20
CA GLY A 140 -20.89 -12.20 1.20
C GLY A 140 -20.67 -11.36 2.45
N GLU A 141 -20.64 -11.99 3.64
CA GLU A 141 -20.36 -11.30 4.91
C GLU A 141 -18.93 -10.75 4.96
N PHE A 142 -17.97 -11.53 4.47
CA PHE A 142 -16.59 -11.07 4.31
C PHE A 142 -16.52 -9.87 3.35
N GLY A 143 -17.14 -9.98 2.17
CA GLY A 143 -17.17 -8.92 1.17
C GLY A 143 -17.78 -7.63 1.70
N GLN A 144 -18.90 -7.72 2.41
CA GLN A 144 -19.56 -6.58 3.05
C GLN A 144 -18.70 -5.97 4.15
N SER A 145 -18.08 -6.76 5.02
CA SER A 145 -17.30 -6.26 6.15
C SER A 145 -15.97 -5.65 5.71
N TRP A 146 -15.20 -6.39 4.90
CA TRP A 146 -13.89 -5.97 4.44
C TRP A 146 -13.97 -4.91 3.31
N GLY A 147 -15.08 -4.88 2.58
CA GLY A 147 -15.35 -3.93 1.50
C GLY A 147 -15.36 -2.45 1.93
N TYR A 148 -15.55 -2.14 3.21
CA TYR A 148 -15.49 -0.75 3.69
C TYR A 148 -14.07 -0.18 3.74
N MET A 149 -13.04 -1.02 3.75
CA MET A 149 -11.64 -0.57 3.73
C MET A 149 -11.35 0.43 2.58
N PRO A 150 -11.64 0.12 1.30
CA PRO A 150 -11.40 1.05 0.20
C PRO A 150 -12.26 2.32 0.27
N PHE A 151 -13.45 2.30 0.87
CA PHE A 151 -14.25 3.51 1.09
C PHE A 151 -13.54 4.50 2.02
N ILE A 152 -12.95 3.99 3.10
CA ILE A 152 -12.15 4.81 4.01
C ILE A 152 -10.97 5.43 3.27
N ALA A 153 -10.24 4.63 2.49
CA ALA A 153 -9.13 5.14 1.70
C ALA A 153 -9.59 6.22 0.70
N LEU A 154 -10.74 6.04 0.04
CA LEU A 154 -11.32 6.99 -0.91
C LEU A 154 -11.71 8.32 -0.24
N VAL A 155 -12.45 8.26 0.87
CA VAL A 155 -12.95 9.45 1.58
C VAL A 155 -11.82 10.22 2.26
N PHE A 156 -10.87 9.52 2.87
CA PHE A 156 -9.81 10.13 3.67
C PHE A 156 -8.52 10.42 2.89
N ALA A 157 -8.35 9.93 1.66
CA ALA A 157 -7.14 10.20 0.86
C ALA A 157 -6.83 11.69 0.73
N MET A 158 -7.81 12.50 0.31
CA MET A 158 -7.62 13.94 0.12
C MET A 158 -7.41 14.70 1.44
N PRO A 159 -8.25 14.53 2.48
CA PRO A 159 -8.03 15.16 3.78
C PRO A 159 -6.66 14.83 4.40
N VAL A 160 -6.27 13.54 4.37
CA VAL A 160 -4.97 13.10 4.90
C VAL A 160 -3.83 13.71 4.09
N ALA A 161 -3.92 13.74 2.76
CA ALA A 161 -2.91 14.39 1.91
C ALA A 161 -2.73 15.87 2.24
N PHE A 162 -3.82 16.59 2.48
CA PHE A 162 -3.76 17.99 2.88
C PHE A 162 -3.13 18.16 4.28
N ALA A 163 -3.53 17.32 5.24
CA ALA A 163 -2.99 17.34 6.60
C ALA A 163 -1.47 17.01 6.64
N MET A 164 -1.00 16.11 5.78
CA MET A 164 0.42 15.72 5.70
C MET A 164 1.35 16.85 5.27
N ASN A 165 0.83 17.95 4.70
CA ASN A 165 1.63 19.14 4.42
C ASN A 165 1.96 19.95 5.69
N ARG A 166 1.17 19.77 6.76
CA ARG A 166 1.29 20.53 8.01
C ARG A 166 1.83 19.70 9.17
N LEU A 167 1.70 18.38 9.09
CA LEU A 167 2.10 17.45 10.13
C LEU A 167 3.54 16.93 9.93
N ASN A 168 4.15 16.48 11.03
CA ASN A 168 5.39 15.72 10.96
C ASN A 168 5.11 14.34 10.34
N ARG A 169 5.68 14.08 9.16
CA ARG A 169 5.35 12.89 8.36
C ARG A 169 5.89 11.61 9.00
N GLN A 170 7.02 11.69 9.69
CA GLN A 170 7.56 10.58 10.48
C GLN A 170 6.57 10.20 11.59
N MET A 171 6.04 11.18 12.32
CA MET A 171 5.05 10.92 13.38
C MET A 171 3.74 10.39 12.81
N ALA A 172 3.31 10.87 11.64
CA ALA A 172 2.15 10.32 10.94
C ALA A 172 2.36 8.84 10.54
N MET A 173 3.56 8.47 10.08
CA MET A 173 3.89 7.07 9.82
C MET A 173 3.91 6.23 11.10
N ILE A 174 4.46 6.72 12.20
CA ILE A 174 4.41 6.01 13.49
C ILE A 174 2.95 5.82 13.93
N ALA A 175 2.15 6.88 13.86
CA ALA A 175 0.72 6.82 14.18
C ALA A 175 -0.01 5.78 13.31
N SER A 176 0.32 5.67 12.02
CA SER A 176 -0.27 4.66 11.15
C SER A 176 0.06 3.22 11.57
N PHE A 177 1.30 2.96 12.03
CA PHE A 177 1.66 1.65 12.57
C PHE A 177 0.98 1.38 13.92
N VAL A 178 0.75 2.39 14.75
CA VAL A 178 -0.03 2.24 15.99
C VAL A 178 -1.49 1.88 15.68
N VAL A 179 -2.14 2.58 14.73
CA VAL A 179 -3.49 2.23 14.28
C VAL A 179 -3.53 0.83 13.68
N MET A 180 -2.47 0.42 12.99
CA MET A 180 -2.35 -0.95 12.49
C MET A 180 -2.23 -1.99 13.61
N ILE A 181 -1.50 -1.71 14.68
CA ILE A 181 -1.45 -2.62 15.84
C ILE A 181 -2.85 -2.78 16.44
N VAL A 182 -3.62 -1.69 16.55
CA VAL A 182 -5.03 -1.76 16.98
C VAL A 182 -5.86 -2.61 16.01
N CYS A 183 -5.69 -2.43 14.69
CA CYS A 183 -6.30 -3.29 13.69
C CYS A 183 -5.95 -4.77 13.89
N CYS A 184 -4.69 -5.09 14.21
CA CYS A 184 -4.26 -6.46 14.44
C CYS A 184 -4.87 -7.03 15.72
N VAL A 185 -4.97 -6.24 16.79
CA VAL A 185 -5.63 -6.68 18.04
C VAL A 185 -7.10 -6.96 17.79
N VAL A 186 -7.83 -6.03 17.16
CA VAL A 186 -9.24 -6.22 16.82
C VAL A 186 -9.44 -7.42 15.90
N GLY A 187 -8.61 -7.53 14.85
CA GLY A 187 -8.63 -8.64 13.91
C GLY A 187 -8.38 -9.99 14.58
N TYR A 188 -7.46 -10.05 15.55
CA TYR A 188 -7.14 -11.28 16.28
C TYR A 188 -8.29 -11.76 17.17
N VAL A 189 -8.99 -10.84 17.85
CA VAL A 189 -10.14 -11.17 18.73
C VAL A 189 -11.48 -11.14 18.00
N THR A 190 -11.49 -11.07 16.67
CA THR A 190 -12.72 -10.97 15.89
C THR A 190 -13.48 -12.28 15.94
N GLU A 191 -14.73 -12.24 16.39
CA GLU A 191 -15.66 -13.37 16.38
C GLU A 191 -16.89 -13.11 15.49
N THR A 192 -17.11 -11.86 15.08
CA THR A 192 -18.30 -11.45 14.32
C THR A 192 -17.94 -10.61 13.09
N PRO A 193 -18.79 -10.59 12.05
CA PRO A 193 -18.57 -9.73 10.87
C PRO A 193 -18.46 -8.25 11.24
N GLY A 194 -19.21 -7.79 12.25
CA GLY A 194 -19.13 -6.42 12.75
C GLY A 194 -17.76 -6.04 13.31
N MET A 195 -17.07 -6.96 14.01
CA MET A 195 -15.70 -6.74 14.47
C MET A 195 -14.70 -6.72 13.31
N LEU A 196 -14.92 -7.56 12.30
CA LEU A 196 -14.11 -7.56 11.08
C LEU A 196 -14.24 -6.24 10.31
N LEU A 197 -15.43 -5.65 10.28
CA LEU A 197 -15.67 -4.31 9.73
C LEU A 197 -14.83 -3.25 10.48
N VAL A 198 -14.80 -3.29 11.81
CA VAL A 198 -13.97 -2.37 12.61
C VAL A 198 -12.49 -2.55 12.25
N ALA A 199 -12.01 -3.80 12.14
CA ALA A 199 -10.65 -4.08 11.68
C ALA A 199 -10.39 -3.51 10.27
N ALA A 200 -11.33 -3.68 9.34
CA ALA A 200 -11.22 -3.16 7.97
C ALA A 200 -11.13 -1.62 7.93
N ILE A 201 -11.89 -0.93 8.78
CA ILE A 201 -11.82 0.54 8.92
C ILE A 201 -10.46 0.97 9.47
N CYS A 202 -9.98 0.33 10.55
CA CYS A 202 -8.65 0.60 11.10
C CYS A 202 -7.54 0.32 10.08
N PHE A 203 -7.64 -0.78 9.33
CA PHE A 203 -6.70 -1.13 8.27
C PHE A 203 -6.70 -0.07 7.16
N GLY A 204 -7.88 0.35 6.68
CA GLY A 204 -8.03 1.37 5.65
C GLY A 204 -7.43 2.72 6.07
N LEU A 205 -7.69 3.15 7.31
CA LEU A 205 -7.10 4.37 7.89
C LEU A 205 -5.58 4.27 8.02
N ALA A 206 -5.08 3.14 8.54
CA ALA A 206 -3.64 2.91 8.66
C ALA A 206 -2.96 2.88 7.29
N ASP A 207 -3.50 2.15 6.31
CA ASP A 207 -2.91 2.03 4.96
C ASP A 207 -2.89 3.38 4.24
N ILE A 208 -3.96 4.18 4.31
CA ILE A 208 -3.97 5.49 3.64
C ILE A 208 -2.99 6.46 4.29
N LEU A 209 -2.92 6.49 5.63
CA LEU A 209 -2.02 7.37 6.37
C LEU A 209 -0.57 7.03 6.07
N ILE A 210 -0.19 5.75 6.14
CA ILE A 210 1.18 5.34 5.83
C ILE A 210 1.50 5.52 4.35
N ASP A 211 0.55 5.34 3.43
CA ASP A 211 0.79 5.48 1.99
C ASP A 211 1.17 6.91 1.62
N ILE A 212 0.43 7.87 2.15
CA ILE A 212 0.65 9.28 1.88
C ILE A 212 1.90 9.77 2.64
N ALA A 213 2.04 9.44 3.92
CA ALA A 213 3.17 9.90 4.72
C ALA A 213 4.51 9.32 4.24
N HIS A 214 4.56 8.02 3.92
CA HIS A 214 5.78 7.39 3.36
C HIS A 214 6.16 8.02 2.03
N LYS A 215 5.19 8.24 1.13
CA LYS A 215 5.48 8.79 -0.18
C LYS A 215 5.97 10.24 -0.10
N THR A 216 5.33 11.05 0.72
CA THR A 216 5.72 12.45 0.87
C THR A 216 7.06 12.59 1.59
N LEU A 217 7.36 11.72 2.56
CA LEU A 217 8.64 11.72 3.26
C LEU A 217 9.79 11.22 2.37
N SER A 218 9.58 10.14 1.62
CA SER A 218 10.65 9.57 0.78
C SER A 218 11.07 10.49 -0.37
N THR A 219 10.12 11.25 -0.95
CA THR A 219 10.44 12.22 -2.02
C THR A 219 11.34 13.34 -1.56
N ASP A 220 11.35 13.66 -0.27
CA ASP A 220 12.17 14.75 0.27
C ASP A 220 13.65 14.37 0.35
N PHE A 221 13.95 13.07 0.37
CA PHE A 221 15.31 12.54 0.33
C PHE A 221 15.78 12.19 -1.09
N TYR A 222 14.92 12.34 -2.10
CA TYR A 222 15.34 12.07 -3.47
C TYR A 222 16.24 13.17 -4.00
N VAL A 223 17.38 12.77 -4.57
CA VAL A 223 18.33 13.68 -5.20
C VAL A 223 17.76 14.10 -6.55
N GLN A 224 17.81 15.40 -6.84
CA GLN A 224 17.36 15.93 -8.11
C GLN A 224 18.09 15.24 -9.27
N GLY A 225 17.33 14.80 -10.27
CA GLY A 225 17.83 13.99 -11.37
C GLY A 225 17.87 12.48 -11.09
N MET A 226 17.95 11.99 -9.86
CA MET A 226 17.91 10.55 -9.52
C MET A 226 16.53 10.05 -9.07
N ILE A 227 15.50 10.90 -9.14
CA ILE A 227 14.14 10.59 -8.65
C ILE A 227 13.62 9.26 -9.22
N GLY A 228 13.73 9.04 -10.53
CA GLY A 228 13.24 7.80 -11.17
C GLY A 228 13.96 6.54 -10.65
N GLN A 229 15.28 6.61 -10.50
CA GLN A 229 16.12 5.54 -9.96
C GLN A 229 15.74 5.24 -8.50
N GLN A 230 15.69 6.27 -7.64
CA GLN A 230 15.40 6.10 -6.22
C GLN A 230 13.96 5.64 -5.96
N ALA A 231 12.99 6.15 -6.72
CA ALA A 231 11.60 5.69 -6.69
C ALA A 231 11.49 4.22 -7.13
N THR A 232 12.24 3.81 -8.16
CA THR A 232 12.30 2.42 -8.60
C THR A 232 12.89 1.52 -7.51
N THR A 233 13.96 1.95 -6.82
CA THR A 233 14.52 1.18 -5.70
C THR A 233 13.50 1.00 -4.58
N MET A 234 12.75 2.06 -4.25
CA MET A 234 11.68 1.96 -3.25
C MET A 234 10.58 0.97 -3.66
N ASN A 235 10.24 0.89 -4.95
CA ASN A 235 9.32 -0.11 -5.47
C ASN A 235 9.91 -1.53 -5.40
N ILE A 236 11.22 -1.72 -5.54
CA ILE A 236 11.88 -3.03 -5.33
C ILE A 236 11.70 -3.47 -3.87
N PHE A 237 11.98 -2.60 -2.89
CA PHE A 237 11.74 -2.92 -1.48
C PHE A 237 10.27 -3.29 -1.20
N TYR A 238 9.33 -2.54 -1.80
CA TYR A 238 7.91 -2.87 -1.72
C TYR A 238 7.59 -4.25 -2.33
N GLY A 239 8.14 -4.54 -3.51
CA GLY A 239 7.95 -5.82 -4.20
C GLY A 239 8.50 -7.00 -3.43
N VAL A 240 9.72 -6.87 -2.89
CA VAL A 240 10.34 -7.87 -2.02
C VAL A 240 9.46 -8.12 -0.79
N GLY A 241 9.02 -7.07 -0.10
CA GLY A 241 8.13 -7.19 1.05
C GLY A 241 6.84 -7.94 0.72
N ARG A 242 6.22 -7.64 -0.44
CA ARG A 242 5.01 -8.33 -0.91
C ARG A 242 5.26 -9.81 -1.19
N THR A 243 6.34 -10.15 -1.90
CA THR A 243 6.69 -11.54 -2.21
C THR A 243 6.97 -12.33 -0.94
N LEU A 244 7.76 -11.77 -0.01
CA LEU A 244 8.02 -12.38 1.28
C LEU A 244 6.73 -12.52 2.11
N GLY A 245 5.84 -11.53 2.05
CA GLY A 245 4.55 -11.56 2.73
C GLY A 245 3.65 -12.70 2.23
N LEU A 246 3.66 -13.01 0.93
CA LEU A 246 2.93 -14.17 0.42
C LEU A 246 3.64 -15.48 0.81
N VAL A 247 4.92 -15.60 0.48
CA VAL A 247 5.64 -16.89 0.60
C VAL A 247 5.90 -17.25 2.05
N LEU A 248 6.49 -16.35 2.84
CA LEU A 248 6.87 -16.65 4.22
C LEU A 248 5.65 -16.81 5.11
N VAL A 249 4.66 -15.91 5.02
CA VAL A 249 3.46 -16.01 5.87
C VAL A 249 2.66 -17.26 5.52
N GLY A 250 2.52 -17.59 4.23
CA GLY A 250 1.85 -18.81 3.79
C GLY A 250 2.58 -20.07 4.27
N ALA A 251 3.91 -20.10 4.19
CA ALA A 251 4.71 -21.19 4.74
C ALA A 251 4.57 -21.29 6.26
N THR A 252 4.60 -20.17 6.98
CA THR A 252 4.43 -20.13 8.43
C THR A 252 3.05 -20.65 8.85
N ILE A 253 1.97 -20.21 8.19
CA ILE A 253 0.61 -20.71 8.44
C ILE A 253 0.56 -22.24 8.28
N ASN A 254 1.07 -22.77 7.17
CA ASN A 254 0.93 -24.20 6.85
C ASN A 254 1.86 -25.11 7.67
N TYR A 255 3.12 -24.72 7.86
CA TYR A 255 4.14 -25.60 8.44
C TYR A 255 4.39 -25.40 9.93
N VAL A 256 4.08 -24.22 10.48
CA VAL A 256 4.36 -23.90 11.89
C VAL A 256 3.06 -23.86 12.71
N PHE A 257 1.99 -23.34 12.11
CA PHE A 257 0.73 -23.12 12.80
C PHE A 257 -0.41 -24.01 12.28
N GLU A 258 -0.09 -25.07 11.53
CA GLU A 258 -1.02 -26.13 11.10
C GLU A 258 -2.32 -25.61 10.45
N GLY A 259 -2.24 -24.49 9.71
CA GLY A 259 -3.40 -23.88 9.06
C GLY A 259 -4.14 -22.84 9.89
N ASP A 260 -3.62 -22.42 11.04
CA ASP A 260 -4.16 -21.28 11.79
C ASP A 260 -3.84 -19.95 11.08
N TYR A 261 -4.87 -19.38 10.46
CA TYR A 261 -4.81 -18.10 9.76
C TYR A 261 -4.84 -16.88 10.68
N SER A 262 -5.16 -17.02 11.98
CA SER A 262 -5.15 -15.90 12.93
C SER A 262 -3.75 -15.33 13.13
N VAL A 263 -2.71 -16.12 12.85
CA VAL A 263 -1.29 -15.73 12.93
C VAL A 263 -0.96 -14.51 12.06
N ILE A 264 -1.74 -14.23 11.00
CA ILE A 264 -1.52 -13.05 10.15
C ILE A 264 -1.58 -11.75 10.94
N TRP A 265 -2.43 -11.69 11.97
CA TRP A 265 -2.59 -10.53 12.84
C TRP A 265 -1.37 -10.36 13.74
N SER A 266 -0.88 -11.44 14.34
CA SER A 266 0.31 -11.45 15.19
C SER A 266 1.56 -11.06 14.42
N ILE A 267 1.78 -11.66 13.24
CA ILE A 267 2.91 -11.33 12.36
C ILE A 267 2.85 -9.85 11.97
N SER A 268 1.67 -9.37 11.56
CA SER A 268 1.49 -7.97 11.15
C SER A 268 1.69 -6.98 12.31
N GLY A 269 1.23 -7.33 13.52
CA GLY A 269 1.46 -6.55 14.73
C GLY A 269 2.95 -6.43 15.05
N VAL A 270 3.69 -7.54 15.03
CA VAL A 270 5.15 -7.55 15.26
C VAL A 270 5.88 -6.71 14.22
N LEU A 271 5.54 -6.86 12.93
CA LEU A 271 6.13 -6.06 11.85
C LEU A 271 5.85 -4.56 12.02
N SER A 272 4.66 -4.21 12.53
CA SER A 272 4.30 -2.83 12.83
C SER A 272 5.18 -2.25 13.95
N VAL A 273 5.43 -3.02 15.01
CA VAL A 273 6.36 -2.63 16.08
C VAL A 273 7.77 -2.44 15.55
N VAL A 274 8.28 -3.37 14.74
CA VAL A 274 9.60 -3.23 14.10
C VAL A 274 9.65 -2.00 13.20
N GLY A 275 8.58 -1.72 12.45
CA GLY A 275 8.43 -0.52 11.63
C GLY A 275 8.55 0.76 12.45
N ILE A 276 7.90 0.83 13.61
CA ILE A 276 8.01 1.95 14.56
C ILE A 276 9.45 2.10 15.05
N LEU A 277 10.10 1.02 15.47
CA LEU A 277 11.48 1.07 15.98
C LEU A 277 12.48 1.59 14.94
N VAL A 278 12.30 1.23 13.67
CA VAL A 278 13.11 1.76 12.56
C VAL A 278 12.80 3.23 12.32
N LEU A 279 11.53 3.61 12.33
CA LEU A 279 11.09 4.99 12.10
C LEU A 279 11.54 5.95 13.20
N LEU A 280 11.66 5.51 14.45
CA LEU A 280 12.23 6.32 15.53
C LEU A 280 13.67 6.76 15.24
N ARG A 281 14.38 6.05 14.35
CA ARG A 281 15.74 6.38 13.91
C ARG A 281 15.81 7.13 12.57
N VAL A 282 14.67 7.48 12.00
CA VAL A 282 14.55 8.37 10.84
C VAL A 282 14.38 9.80 11.40
N ARG A 283 15.00 10.81 10.77
CA ARG A 283 14.83 12.23 11.17
C ARG A 283 14.18 13.00 10.04
N ASP A 284 13.09 13.71 10.32
CA ASP A 284 12.48 14.63 9.35
C ASP A 284 13.21 15.99 9.38
N VAL A 285 14.32 16.07 8.64
CA VAL A 285 15.21 17.25 8.62
C VAL A 285 14.47 18.53 8.24
N ARG A 286 13.57 18.49 7.24
CA ARG A 286 12.83 19.68 6.81
C ARG A 286 11.79 20.15 7.82
N TYR A 287 11.17 19.23 8.57
CA TYR A 287 10.29 19.63 9.66
C TYR A 287 11.09 20.31 10.78
N GLU A 288 12.27 19.80 11.12
CA GLU A 288 13.18 20.44 12.08
C GLU A 288 13.60 21.85 11.59
N ASP A 289 13.93 22.01 10.30
CA ASP A 289 14.31 23.31 9.72
C ASP A 289 13.17 24.33 9.78
N ARG A 290 11.94 23.94 9.40
CA ARG A 290 10.76 24.82 9.51
C ARG A 290 10.45 25.25 10.95
N LEU A 291 10.69 24.37 11.93
CA LEU A 291 10.52 24.72 13.33
C LEU A 291 11.58 25.73 13.78
N ARG A 292 12.82 25.61 13.29
CA ARG A 292 13.90 26.58 13.55
C ARG A 292 13.60 27.94 12.95
N GLU A 293 13.09 27.98 11.71
CA GLU A 293 12.69 29.24 11.04
C GLU A 293 11.52 29.95 11.77
N ARG A 294 10.62 29.19 12.40
CA ARG A 294 9.46 29.73 13.12
C ARG A 294 9.73 30.03 14.60
N ALA A 295 10.80 29.50 15.17
CA ALA A 295 11.17 29.81 16.54
C ALA A 295 11.62 31.28 16.56
N PRO A 296 10.93 32.19 17.29
CA PRO A 296 11.41 33.55 17.45
C PRO A 296 12.82 33.48 18.04
N ALA A 297 13.74 34.27 17.49
CA ALA A 297 15.08 34.42 18.06
C ALA A 297 14.88 34.75 19.55
N ARG A 298 15.15 33.77 20.42
CA ARG A 298 15.10 33.98 21.86
C ARG A 298 16.22 34.97 22.15
N ALA A 299 15.84 36.24 22.29
CA ALA A 299 16.69 37.31 22.81
C ALA A 299 17.01 37.04 24.29
#